data_AF-A0A8S3JGZ9-F1
#
_entry.id   AF-A0A8S3JGZ9-F1
#
_cell.length_a   1.000
_cell.length_b   1.000
_cell.length_c   1.000
_cell.angle_alpha   90.00
_cell.angle_beta   90.00
_cell.angle_gamma   90.00
#
_symmetry.space_group_name_H-M   'P 1'
#
loop_
_entity.id
_entity.type
_entity.pdbx_description
1 polymer ?
#
loop_
_entity_poly.entity_id
_entity_poly.type
_entity_poly.pdbx_seq_one_letter_code
_entity_poly.pdbx_strand_id
1 'polypeptide(L)'
;IELLKHQTSNLSDGYNVSILIPWIINIFQNLKTTKNKYSYYIHIQQFALLIYILGGRNCYEFLRLNLSGSLPHILNVESLIRNQEMRVTESEFQLIKEHLKSNKCNYVFIAEDATSSICRIDYDATSNSFIGFSSRLIDGVPQPNFFQTENFEQLELWFNEIDKAKFINLYMLKSLVLSDPPFILAAYGSNNKAKAIEIEKKWF
;
A
#
# COMPACT_ATOMS: atom_id res chain seq x y z
N ILE A 1 -1.75 -29.24 -27.18
CA ILE A 1 -0.99 -28.07 -27.69
C ILE A 1 -1.37 -27.77 -29.15
N GLU A 2 -1.50 -28.78 -30.03
CA GLU A 2 -2.00 -28.58 -31.41
C GLU A 2 -3.50 -28.24 -31.50
N LEU A 3 -4.33 -28.76 -30.60
CA LEU A 3 -5.77 -28.46 -30.58
C LEU A 3 -6.11 -26.99 -30.26
N LEU A 4 -5.20 -26.25 -29.60
CA LEU A 4 -5.40 -24.82 -29.30
C LEU A 4 -4.97 -23.91 -30.46
N LYS A 5 -4.16 -24.40 -31.40
CA LYS A 5 -3.70 -23.62 -32.56
C LYS A 5 -4.75 -23.53 -33.68
N HIS A 6 -5.66 -24.50 -33.74
CA HIS A 6 -6.66 -24.58 -34.80
C HIS A 6 -7.95 -23.75 -34.55
N GLN A 7 -8.12 -23.19 -33.35
CA GLN A 7 -9.31 -22.38 -33.01
C GLN A 7 -9.04 -20.86 -33.01
N THR A 8 -7.80 -20.42 -33.14
CA THR A 8 -7.43 -18.99 -33.07
C THR A 8 -7.49 -18.24 -34.40
N SER A 9 -7.87 -18.89 -35.51
CA SER A 9 -7.89 -18.22 -36.83
C SER A 9 -9.18 -17.46 -37.15
N ASN A 10 -10.25 -17.59 -36.35
CA ASN A 10 -11.58 -17.08 -36.72
C ASN A 10 -12.26 -16.18 -35.66
N LEU A 11 -11.50 -15.51 -34.78
CA LEU A 11 -12.08 -14.52 -33.86
C LEU A 11 -11.47 -13.15 -34.09
N SER A 12 -11.99 -12.48 -35.12
CA SER A 12 -11.90 -11.05 -35.33
C SER A 12 -12.85 -10.34 -34.36
N ASP A 13 -12.41 -10.13 -33.11
CA ASP A 13 -12.79 -9.01 -32.26
C ASP A 13 -11.82 -8.97 -31.06
N GLY A 14 -11.14 -7.85 -30.90
CA GLY A 14 -9.92 -7.67 -30.11
C GLY A 14 -10.04 -7.82 -28.60
N TYR A 15 -10.23 -9.05 -28.12
CA TYR A 15 -9.91 -9.43 -26.75
C TYR A 15 -8.47 -9.92 -26.67
N ASN A 16 -7.68 -9.29 -25.80
CA ASN A 16 -6.29 -9.63 -25.59
C ASN A 16 -6.18 -10.96 -24.81
N VAL A 17 -6.39 -12.09 -25.49
CA VAL A 17 -6.27 -13.47 -24.97
C VAL A 17 -4.83 -13.80 -24.50
N SER A 18 -3.89 -12.85 -24.67
CA SER A 18 -2.47 -13.02 -24.36
C SER A 18 -2.17 -13.37 -22.90
N ILE A 19 -3.02 -13.02 -21.93
CA ILE A 19 -2.78 -13.35 -20.51
C ILE A 19 -3.34 -14.72 -20.09
N LEU A 20 -4.38 -15.20 -20.78
CA LEU A 20 -5.03 -16.47 -20.46
C LEU A 20 -4.12 -17.66 -20.77
N ILE A 21 -3.38 -17.59 -21.89
CA ILE A 21 -2.47 -18.68 -22.29
C ILE A 21 -1.34 -18.88 -21.25
N PRO A 22 -0.57 -17.84 -20.86
CA PRO A 22 0.40 -17.93 -19.77
C PRO A 22 -0.19 -18.41 -18.45
N TRP A 23 -1.41 -17.96 -18.10
CA TRP A 23 -2.09 -18.36 -16.87
C TRP A 23 -2.43 -19.86 -16.87
N ILE A 24 -3.04 -20.35 -17.95
CA ILE A 24 -3.34 -21.78 -18.15
C ILE A 24 -2.06 -22.61 -18.11
N ILE A 25 -0.99 -22.17 -18.79
CA ILE A 25 0.31 -22.86 -18.77
C ILE A 25 0.86 -22.95 -17.34
N ASN A 26 0.81 -21.86 -16.58
CA ASN A 26 1.30 -21.83 -15.20
C ASN A 26 0.49 -22.76 -14.29
N ILE A 27 -0.83 -22.82 -14.45
CA ILE A 27 -1.70 -23.78 -13.76
C ILE A 27 -1.24 -25.20 -14.07
N PHE A 28 -1.08 -25.56 -15.35
CA PHE A 28 -0.64 -26.91 -15.72
C PHE A 28 0.76 -27.25 -15.19
N GLN A 29 1.67 -26.29 -15.13
CA GLN A 29 2.99 -26.48 -14.54
C GLN A 29 2.90 -26.72 -13.03
N ASN A 30 2.12 -25.93 -12.31
CA ASN A 30 1.92 -26.08 -10.88
C ASN A 30 1.20 -27.39 -10.55
N LEU A 31 0.18 -27.79 -11.32
CA LEU A 31 -0.51 -29.07 -11.09
C LEU A 31 0.39 -30.29 -11.32
N LYS A 32 1.50 -30.16 -12.05
CA LYS A 32 2.52 -31.22 -12.21
C LYS A 32 3.52 -31.29 -11.06
N THR A 33 3.53 -30.30 -10.18
CA THR A 33 4.46 -30.23 -9.04
C THR A 33 3.72 -30.37 -7.70
N THR A 34 4.47 -30.50 -6.61
CA THR A 34 3.88 -30.46 -5.27
C THR A 34 3.51 -29.02 -4.89
N LYS A 35 2.47 -28.84 -4.05
CA LYS A 35 1.97 -27.51 -3.64
C LYS A 35 3.06 -26.57 -3.12
N ASN A 36 4.08 -27.11 -2.45
CA ASN A 36 5.20 -26.34 -1.90
C ASN A 36 6.17 -25.81 -2.96
N LYS A 37 6.09 -26.31 -4.19
CA LYS A 37 6.94 -25.93 -5.34
C LYS A 37 6.19 -25.09 -6.38
N TYR A 38 5.00 -24.60 -6.03
CA TYR A 38 4.25 -23.74 -6.94
C TYR A 38 5.03 -22.45 -7.18
N SER A 39 5.15 -22.09 -8.45
CA SER A 39 5.81 -20.86 -8.89
C SER A 39 4.88 -20.14 -9.84
N TYR A 40 4.88 -18.80 -9.76
CA TYR A 40 3.93 -17.96 -10.45
C TYR A 40 4.66 -16.91 -11.26
N TYR A 41 4.25 -16.76 -12.51
CA TYR A 41 4.73 -15.68 -13.35
C TYR A 41 4.29 -14.32 -12.82
N ILE A 42 5.06 -13.28 -13.15
CA ILE A 42 4.86 -11.91 -12.63
C ILE A 42 3.45 -11.36 -12.92
N HIS A 43 2.88 -11.63 -14.09
CA HIS A 43 1.53 -11.17 -14.45
C HIS A 43 0.44 -11.86 -13.60
N ILE A 44 0.66 -13.10 -13.17
CA ILE A 44 -0.26 -13.82 -12.27
C ILE A 44 -0.17 -13.24 -10.87
N GLN A 45 1.03 -12.87 -10.42
CA GLN A 45 1.22 -12.18 -9.13
C GLN A 45 0.55 -10.80 -9.13
N GLN A 46 0.67 -10.03 -10.22
CA GLN A 46 -0.02 -8.75 -10.39
C GLN A 46 -1.54 -8.92 -10.41
N PHE A 47 -2.05 -9.93 -11.13
CA PHE A 47 -3.47 -10.24 -11.15
C PHE A 47 -3.98 -10.67 -9.76
N ALA A 48 -3.20 -11.47 -9.03
CA ALA A 48 -3.50 -11.87 -7.67
C ALA A 48 -3.58 -10.67 -6.71
N LEU A 49 -2.66 -9.70 -6.83
CA LEU A 49 -2.71 -8.44 -6.09
C LEU A 49 -3.99 -7.65 -6.39
N LEU A 50 -4.38 -7.54 -7.66
CA LEU A 50 -5.61 -6.84 -8.05
C LEU A 50 -6.86 -7.50 -7.46
N ILE A 51 -6.98 -8.83 -7.54
CA ILE A 51 -8.09 -9.56 -6.91
C ILE A 51 -8.10 -9.32 -5.41
N TYR A 52 -6.94 -9.39 -4.76
CA TYR A 52 -6.84 -9.21 -3.32
C TYR A 52 -7.23 -7.80 -2.88
N ILE A 53 -6.77 -6.76 -3.59
CA ILE A 53 -7.06 -5.36 -3.28
C ILE A 53 -8.53 -5.02 -3.56
N LEU A 54 -9.08 -5.44 -4.70
CA LEU A 54 -10.42 -5.06 -5.13
C LEU A 54 -11.51 -5.97 -4.54
N GLY A 55 -11.25 -7.28 -4.44
CA GLY A 55 -12.19 -8.27 -3.94
C GLY A 55 -12.04 -8.57 -2.44
N GLY A 56 -10.92 -8.17 -1.84
CA GLY A 56 -10.61 -8.46 -0.44
C GLY A 56 -10.18 -9.92 -0.19
N ARG A 57 -9.74 -10.16 1.05
CA ARG A 57 -9.19 -11.45 1.50
C ARG A 57 -10.10 -12.65 1.24
N ASN A 58 -11.39 -12.52 1.54
CA ASN A 58 -12.34 -13.63 1.44
C ASN A 58 -12.61 -14.02 -0.02
N CYS A 59 -12.79 -13.03 -0.91
CA CYS A 59 -12.94 -13.28 -2.34
C CYS A 59 -11.68 -13.95 -2.93
N TYR A 60 -10.51 -13.42 -2.57
CA TYR A 60 -9.23 -13.97 -2.99
C TYR A 60 -9.06 -15.44 -2.58
N GLU A 61 -9.28 -15.76 -1.31
CA GLU A 61 -9.16 -17.13 -0.80
C GLU A 61 -10.19 -18.07 -1.42
N PHE A 62 -11.43 -17.61 -1.61
CA PHE A 62 -12.46 -18.38 -2.30
C PHE A 62 -12.01 -18.76 -3.71
N LEU A 63 -11.52 -17.81 -4.51
CA LEU A 63 -11.02 -18.09 -5.86
C LEU A 63 -9.80 -19.02 -5.84
N ARG A 64 -8.83 -18.76 -4.95
CA ARG A 64 -7.61 -19.58 -4.81
C ARG A 64 -7.92 -21.04 -4.48
N LEU A 65 -8.87 -21.27 -3.58
CA LEU A 65 -9.24 -22.63 -3.17
C LEU A 65 -10.01 -23.39 -4.27
N ASN A 66 -10.87 -22.69 -5.02
CA ASN A 66 -11.64 -23.30 -6.12
C ASN A 66 -10.80 -23.49 -7.39
N LEU A 67 -9.73 -22.73 -7.58
CA LEU A 67 -8.84 -22.81 -8.74
C LEU A 67 -7.43 -23.22 -8.32
N SER A 68 -7.26 -24.51 -8.01
CA SER A 68 -5.99 -25.05 -7.52
C SER A 68 -4.82 -24.79 -8.47
N GLY A 69 -3.71 -24.27 -7.93
CA GLY A 69 -2.49 -23.98 -8.70
C GLY A 69 -2.55 -22.71 -9.55
N SER A 70 -3.66 -21.96 -9.50
CA SER A 70 -3.86 -20.74 -10.32
C SER A 70 -3.45 -19.44 -9.66
N LEU A 71 -3.45 -19.39 -8.32
CA LEU A 71 -3.20 -18.17 -7.55
C LEU A 71 -2.23 -18.45 -6.39
N PRO A 72 -1.29 -17.52 -6.10
CA PRO A 72 -0.37 -17.63 -4.98
C PRO A 72 -1.05 -17.81 -3.63
N HIS A 73 -0.32 -18.36 -2.67
CA HIS A 73 -0.79 -18.37 -1.28
C HIS A 73 -0.93 -16.93 -0.76
N ILE A 74 -1.91 -16.68 0.11
CA ILE A 74 -2.19 -15.34 0.65
C ILE A 74 -0.96 -14.67 1.27
N LEU A 75 -0.13 -15.43 2.01
CA LEU A 75 1.10 -14.91 2.60
C LEU A 75 2.08 -14.37 1.56
N ASN A 76 2.10 -14.94 0.35
CA ASN A 76 2.94 -14.44 -0.73
C ASN A 76 2.38 -13.11 -1.27
N VAL A 77 1.05 -12.99 -1.39
CA VAL A 77 0.41 -11.73 -1.79
C VAL A 77 0.63 -10.64 -0.75
N GLU A 78 0.43 -10.95 0.53
CA GLU A 78 0.73 -10.00 1.62
C GLU A 78 2.21 -9.60 1.65
N SER A 79 3.13 -10.54 1.37
CA SER A 79 4.56 -10.24 1.24
C SER A 79 4.83 -9.31 0.05
N LEU A 80 4.20 -9.55 -1.11
CA LEU A 80 4.30 -8.67 -2.26
C LEU A 80 3.80 -7.25 -1.96
N ILE A 81 2.75 -7.10 -1.15
CA ILE A 81 2.25 -5.79 -0.70
C ILE A 81 3.26 -5.14 0.26
N ARG A 82 3.77 -5.88 1.24
CA ARG A 82 4.74 -5.36 2.23
C ARG A 82 6.05 -4.92 1.59
N ASN A 83 6.48 -5.58 0.51
CA ASN A 83 7.73 -5.30 -0.17
C ASN A 83 7.60 -4.21 -1.27
N GLN A 84 6.45 -3.54 -1.41
CA GLN A 84 6.34 -2.43 -2.35
C GLN A 84 7.08 -1.21 -1.82
N GLU A 85 7.79 -0.52 -2.72
CA GLU A 85 8.60 0.67 -2.40
C GLU A 85 7.76 1.85 -1.89
N MET A 86 6.46 1.90 -2.19
CA MET A 86 5.57 3.02 -1.83
C MET A 86 4.75 2.78 -0.56
N ARG A 87 5.35 2.19 0.48
CA ARG A 87 4.70 2.12 1.79
C ARG A 87 4.67 3.51 2.44
N VAL A 88 3.51 3.92 2.95
CA VAL A 88 3.40 5.13 3.75
C VAL A 88 3.84 4.80 5.18
N THR A 89 4.90 5.45 5.64
CA THR A 89 5.34 5.42 7.05
C THR A 89 4.70 6.58 7.79
N GLU A 90 4.34 6.39 9.06
CA GLU A 90 3.75 7.46 9.87
C GLU A 90 4.71 8.66 9.96
N SER A 91 4.18 9.87 9.72
CA SER A 91 4.91 11.14 9.80
C SER A 91 6.06 11.31 8.80
N GLU A 92 6.20 10.41 7.82
CA GLU A 92 7.21 10.51 6.77
C GLU A 92 6.60 11.04 5.46
N PHE A 93 7.27 12.03 4.84
CA PHE A 93 6.88 12.56 3.53
C PHE A 93 7.60 11.80 2.43
N GLN A 94 6.83 11.13 1.58
CA GLN A 94 7.37 10.41 0.43
C GLN A 94 7.98 11.37 -0.59
N LEU A 95 9.22 11.09 -1.01
CA LEU A 95 9.92 11.87 -2.03
C LEU A 95 9.44 11.47 -3.44
N ILE A 96 8.48 12.21 -3.96
CA ILE A 96 7.86 11.96 -5.28
C ILE A 96 8.57 12.65 -6.46
N LYS A 97 9.82 13.10 -6.27
CA LYS A 97 10.54 13.88 -7.29
C LYS A 97 10.70 13.10 -8.59
N GLU A 98 10.93 11.80 -8.53
CA GLU A 98 11.12 10.96 -9.71
C GLU A 98 9.81 10.76 -10.49
N HIS A 99 8.70 10.57 -9.79
CA HIS A 99 7.35 10.48 -10.37
C HIS A 99 6.93 11.76 -11.08
N LEU A 100 7.19 12.93 -10.47
CA LEU A 100 6.88 14.21 -11.12
C LEU A 100 7.75 14.46 -12.35
N LYS A 101 9.04 14.07 -12.29
CA LYS A 101 9.96 14.17 -13.43
C LYS A 101 9.55 13.25 -14.59
N SER A 102 9.18 12.00 -14.31
CA SER A 102 8.74 11.06 -15.35
C SER A 102 7.47 11.54 -16.04
N ASN A 103 6.55 12.15 -15.29
CA ASN A 103 5.31 12.73 -15.80
C ASN A 103 5.46 14.16 -16.37
N LYS A 104 6.68 14.71 -16.43
CA LYS A 104 6.98 16.07 -16.90
C LYS A 104 6.10 17.13 -16.23
N CYS A 105 5.82 16.93 -14.95
CA CYS A 105 4.91 17.78 -14.20
C CYS A 105 5.68 18.63 -13.19
N ASN A 106 5.58 19.95 -13.32
CA ASN A 106 6.23 20.91 -12.43
C ASN A 106 5.30 21.44 -11.33
N TYR A 107 3.99 21.17 -11.44
CA TYR A 107 2.97 21.73 -10.57
C TYR A 107 2.04 20.64 -10.07
N VAL A 108 1.74 20.69 -8.78
CA VAL A 108 0.90 19.70 -8.10
C VAL A 108 -0.09 20.42 -7.21
N PHE A 109 -1.24 19.80 -6.99
CA PHE A 109 -2.13 20.18 -5.91
C PHE A 109 -1.86 19.29 -4.71
N ILE A 110 -1.76 19.92 -3.53
CA ILE A 110 -1.67 19.23 -2.25
C ILE A 110 -2.94 19.58 -1.48
N ALA A 111 -3.58 18.55 -0.91
CA ALA A 111 -4.70 18.69 -0.01
C ALA A 111 -4.36 18.02 1.31
N GLU A 112 -4.74 18.65 2.42
CA GLU A 112 -4.72 18.06 3.75
C GLU A 112 -6.16 17.81 4.20
N ASP A 113 -6.43 16.61 4.71
CA ASP A 113 -7.70 16.29 5.35
C ASP A 113 -7.48 15.35 6.53
N ALA A 114 -8.45 15.27 7.44
CA ALA A 114 -8.40 14.48 8.65
C ALA A 114 -9.61 13.55 8.75
N THR A 115 -9.36 12.25 8.93
CA THR A 115 -10.42 11.27 9.21
C THR A 115 -10.34 10.79 10.64
N SER A 116 -11.48 10.60 11.30
CA SER A 116 -11.51 9.94 12.61
C SER A 116 -10.99 8.52 12.51
N SER A 117 -10.25 8.07 13.52
CA SER A 117 -9.73 6.71 13.61
C SER A 117 -9.99 6.10 14.99
N ILE A 118 -10.23 4.78 15.02
CA ILE A 118 -10.14 4.02 16.28
C ILE A 118 -8.69 3.63 16.43
N CYS A 119 -7.92 4.51 17.06
CA CYS A 119 -6.49 4.31 17.11
C CYS A 119 -6.10 3.21 18.11
N ARG A 120 -5.19 2.35 17.67
CA ARG A 120 -4.50 1.35 18.48
C ARG A 120 -3.02 1.70 18.43
N ILE A 121 -2.37 1.61 19.58
CA ILE A 121 -0.91 1.72 19.62
C ILE A 121 -0.38 0.37 19.13
N ASP A 122 0.49 0.42 18.13
CA ASP A 122 1.13 -0.76 17.55
C ASP A 122 2.63 -0.53 17.42
N TYR A 123 3.40 -1.60 17.31
CA TYR A 123 4.85 -1.53 17.12
C TYR A 123 5.20 -1.83 15.66
N ASP A 124 5.83 -0.87 14.99
CA ASP A 124 6.40 -1.09 13.67
C ASP A 124 7.86 -1.56 13.79
N ALA A 125 8.05 -2.85 13.56
CA ALA A 125 9.37 -3.47 13.57
C ALA A 125 10.31 -2.93 12.47
N THR A 126 9.76 -2.31 11.42
CA THR A 126 10.54 -1.75 10.31
C THR A 126 11.32 -0.52 10.74
N SER A 127 10.64 0.40 11.43
CA SER A 127 11.20 1.67 11.94
C SER A 127 11.67 1.59 13.39
N ASN A 128 11.44 0.45 14.05
CA ASN A 128 11.66 0.27 15.48
C ASN A 128 10.95 1.37 16.31
N SER A 129 9.70 1.68 15.96
CA SER A 129 8.95 2.77 16.58
C SER A 129 7.51 2.36 16.88
N PHE A 130 6.91 3.03 17.87
CA PHE A 130 5.49 2.86 18.18
C PHE A 130 4.65 3.83 17.36
N ILE A 131 3.57 3.33 16.76
CA ILE A 131 2.64 4.10 15.94
C ILE A 131 1.29 4.26 16.65
N GLY A 132 0.55 5.31 16.31
CA GLY A 132 -0.80 5.55 16.84
C GLY A 132 -0.91 6.49 18.06
N PHE A 133 0.22 7.03 18.52
CA PHE A 133 0.18 8.22 19.37
C PHE A 133 -0.09 9.48 18.54
N SER A 134 -0.55 10.56 19.17
CA SER A 134 -0.62 11.85 18.50
C SER A 134 0.79 12.32 18.16
N SER A 135 1.08 12.52 16.89
CA SER A 135 2.42 12.86 16.41
C SER A 135 2.83 14.24 16.92
N ARG A 136 4.09 14.36 17.33
CA ARG A 136 4.69 15.65 17.68
C ARG A 136 4.91 16.48 16.41
N LEU A 137 4.49 17.74 16.46
CA LEU A 137 4.72 18.69 15.37
C LEU A 137 5.91 19.60 15.70
N ILE A 138 6.76 19.87 14.70
CA ILE A 138 7.79 20.90 14.74
C ILE A 138 7.51 21.83 13.55
N ASP A 139 7.21 23.09 13.84
CA ASP A 139 6.80 24.08 12.84
C ASP A 139 5.65 23.57 11.94
N GLY A 140 4.71 22.84 12.55
CA GLY A 140 3.55 22.27 11.85
C GLY A 140 3.80 20.96 11.12
N VAL A 141 5.04 20.53 10.97
CA VAL A 141 5.40 19.29 10.27
C VAL A 141 5.52 18.15 11.30
N PRO A 142 4.88 16.99 11.07
CA PRO A 142 5.00 15.85 11.97
C PRO A 142 6.42 15.29 11.96
N GLN A 143 6.94 14.95 13.14
CA GLN A 143 8.28 14.40 13.29
C GLN A 143 8.28 12.87 13.08
N PRO A 144 8.99 12.35 12.07
CA PRO A 144 9.08 10.91 11.84
C PRO A 144 9.83 10.22 12.99
N ASN A 145 9.40 9.00 13.30
CA ASN A 145 10.03 8.11 14.30
C ASN A 145 10.24 8.73 15.69
N PHE A 146 9.41 9.69 16.10
CA PHE A 146 9.52 10.33 17.41
C PHE A 146 9.37 9.32 18.57
N PHE A 147 8.51 8.32 18.41
CA PHE A 147 8.24 7.28 19.40
C PHE A 147 9.16 6.06 19.25
N GLN A 148 10.43 6.29 18.96
CA GLN A 148 11.48 5.27 18.96
C GLN A 148 12.22 5.28 20.30
N THR A 149 12.26 4.14 20.98
CA THR A 149 12.96 4.00 22.26
C THR A 149 13.39 2.56 22.50
N GLU A 150 14.51 2.39 23.19
CA GLU A 150 14.93 1.10 23.78
C GLU A 150 14.72 1.07 25.31
N ASN A 151 14.27 2.19 25.90
CA ASN A 151 14.00 2.31 27.33
C ASN A 151 12.50 2.11 27.65
N PHE A 152 12.21 1.14 28.51
CA PHE A 152 10.85 0.85 29.01
C PHE A 152 10.23 2.01 29.80
N GLU A 153 11.00 2.73 30.61
CA GLU A 153 10.50 3.86 31.40
C GLU A 153 9.98 4.97 30.49
N GLN A 154 10.69 5.23 29.39
CA GLN A 154 10.27 6.19 28.37
C GLN A 154 8.98 5.76 27.68
N LEU A 155 8.83 4.46 27.42
CA LEU A 155 7.61 3.88 26.85
C LEU A 155 6.43 4.04 27.82
N GLU A 156 6.63 3.72 29.10
CA GLU A 156 5.60 3.88 30.13
C GLU A 156 5.14 5.34 30.25
N LEU A 157 6.08 6.29 30.22
CA LEU A 157 5.76 7.72 30.20
C LEU A 157 4.87 8.08 29.00
N TRP A 158 5.19 7.61 27.80
CA TRP A 158 4.36 7.89 26.61
C TRP A 158 2.94 7.33 26.72
N PHE A 159 2.79 6.10 27.24
CA PHE A 159 1.48 5.50 27.43
C PHE A 159 0.61 6.25 28.45
N ASN A 160 1.23 6.91 29.43
CA ASN A 160 0.53 7.65 30.48
C ASN A 160 0.26 9.11 30.12
N GLU A 161 1.19 9.77 29.42
CA GLU A 161 1.15 11.23 29.22
C GLU A 161 0.70 11.65 27.83
N ILE A 162 0.85 10.79 26.81
CA ILE A 162 0.62 11.16 25.42
C ILE A 162 -0.72 10.64 24.94
N ASP A 163 -1.54 11.57 24.44
CA ASP A 163 -2.83 11.26 23.84
C ASP A 163 -2.65 10.31 22.65
N LYS A 164 -3.42 9.21 22.65
CA LYS A 164 -3.64 8.41 21.45
C LYS A 164 -4.23 9.28 20.34
N ALA A 165 -3.83 9.02 19.09
CA ALA A 165 -4.41 9.72 17.97
C ALA A 165 -5.92 9.46 17.90
N LYS A 166 -6.72 10.50 17.64
CA LYS A 166 -8.16 10.38 17.39
C LYS A 166 -8.51 10.55 15.91
N PHE A 167 -7.57 11.15 15.19
CA PHE A 167 -7.66 11.45 13.78
C PHE A 167 -6.39 10.98 13.10
N ILE A 168 -6.51 10.60 11.83
CA ILE A 168 -5.39 10.42 10.92
C ILE A 168 -5.46 11.59 9.95
N ASN A 169 -4.46 12.46 10.01
CA ASN A 169 -4.26 13.51 9.02
C ASN A 169 -3.56 12.90 7.82
N LEU A 170 -4.06 13.20 6.62
CA LEU A 170 -3.56 12.73 5.35
C LEU A 170 -3.18 13.93 4.50
N TYR A 171 -1.96 13.89 3.96
CA TYR A 171 -1.57 14.73 2.84
C TYR A 171 -1.73 13.95 1.56
N MET A 172 -2.59 14.44 0.68
CA MET A 172 -2.76 13.89 -0.66
C MET A 172 -2.15 14.83 -1.68
N LEU A 173 -1.55 14.23 -2.70
CA LEU A 173 -1.00 14.97 -3.82
C LEU A 173 -1.61 14.47 -5.13
N LYS A 174 -1.94 15.43 -6.00
CA LYS A 174 -2.44 15.17 -7.34
C LYS A 174 -1.69 16.04 -8.35
N SER A 175 -1.06 15.38 -9.31
CA SER A 175 -0.50 16.04 -10.50
C SER A 175 -1.61 16.64 -11.37
N LEU A 176 -1.29 17.71 -12.09
CA LEU A 176 -2.19 18.31 -13.10
C LEU A 176 -2.42 17.39 -14.32
N VAL A 177 -1.64 16.32 -14.45
CA VAL A 177 -1.83 15.32 -15.49
C VAL A 177 -3.11 14.53 -15.19
N LEU A 178 -4.09 14.61 -16.11
CA LEU A 178 -5.41 13.99 -15.96
C LEU A 178 -5.32 12.49 -15.65
N SER A 179 -4.43 11.76 -16.33
CA SER A 179 -4.27 10.31 -16.18
C SER A 179 -3.52 9.86 -14.93
N ASP A 180 -2.87 10.77 -14.19
CA ASP A 180 -2.03 10.41 -13.05
C ASP A 180 -2.86 10.34 -11.76
N PRO A 181 -3.06 9.17 -11.11
CA PRO A 181 -3.93 9.10 -9.95
C PRO A 181 -3.39 9.94 -8.77
N PRO A 182 -4.26 10.43 -7.87
CA PRO A 182 -3.80 11.03 -6.62
C PRO A 182 -3.11 9.97 -5.75
N PHE A 183 -2.12 10.37 -4.97
CA PHE A 183 -1.41 9.49 -4.05
C PHE A 183 -1.22 10.15 -2.68
N ILE A 184 -0.99 9.32 -1.67
CA ILE A 184 -0.76 9.77 -0.30
C ILE A 184 0.71 10.17 -0.18
N LEU A 185 0.95 11.40 0.25
CA LEU A 185 2.29 11.95 0.45
C LEU A 185 2.82 11.64 1.87
N ALA A 186 1.96 11.80 2.87
CA ALA A 186 2.25 11.53 4.27
C ALA A 186 0.96 11.29 5.04
N ALA A 187 1.04 10.54 6.13
CA ALA A 187 -0.06 10.31 7.05
C ALA A 187 0.45 10.36 8.49
N TYR A 188 -0.29 10.98 9.41
CA TYR A 188 0.13 11.05 10.81
C TYR A 188 -1.04 11.12 11.79
N GLY A 189 -0.84 10.59 12.99
CA GLY A 189 -1.82 10.62 14.07
C GLY A 189 -1.98 12.02 14.67
N SER A 190 -3.22 12.46 14.91
CA SER A 190 -3.52 13.75 15.52
C SER A 190 -4.65 13.64 16.54
N ASN A 191 -4.60 14.49 17.56
CA ASN A 191 -5.71 14.72 18.49
C ASN A 191 -6.49 16.02 18.18
N ASN A 192 -6.19 16.66 17.04
CA ASN A 192 -6.76 17.93 16.60
C ASN A 192 -6.59 19.09 17.61
N LYS A 193 -5.48 19.10 18.35
CA LYS A 193 -5.11 20.18 19.30
C LYS A 193 -3.93 21.03 18.82
N ALA A 194 -3.61 20.98 17.52
CA ALA A 194 -2.54 21.78 16.93
C ALA A 194 -2.83 23.28 17.13
N LYS A 195 -1.82 24.04 17.50
CA LYS A 195 -1.94 25.49 17.74
C LYS A 195 -1.97 26.24 16.41
N ALA A 196 -2.63 27.40 16.39
CA ALA A 196 -2.68 28.27 15.21
C ALA A 196 -1.28 28.56 14.63
N ILE A 197 -0.29 28.85 15.49
CA ILE A 197 1.09 29.09 15.08
C ILE A 197 1.74 27.89 14.36
N GLU A 198 1.39 26.66 14.75
CA GLU A 198 1.89 25.45 14.10
C GLU A 198 1.26 25.27 12.73
N ILE A 199 -0.02 25.65 12.58
CA ILE A 199 -0.72 25.62 11.29
C ILE A 199 -0.15 26.67 10.35
N GLU A 200 0.11 27.89 10.83
CA GLU A 200 0.68 28.97 10.02
C GLU A 200 2.06 28.58 9.48
N LYS A 201 2.96 28.13 10.36
CA LYS A 201 4.32 27.71 9.99
C LYS A 201 4.39 26.51 9.05
N LYS A 202 3.35 25.67 9.03
CA LYS A 202 3.29 24.54 8.10
C LYS A 202 3.23 25.01 6.64
N TRP A 203 2.54 26.12 6.39
CA TRP A 203 2.20 26.58 5.03
C TRP A 203 3.05 27.77 4.55
N PHE A 204 3.73 28.48 5.45
CA PHE A 204 4.50 29.70 5.17
C PHE A 204 5.93 29.61 5.72
#